data_AF-A0A395D2M7-F1
#
_entry.id   AF-A0A395D2M7-F1
#
_cell.length_a   1.000
_cell.length_b   1.000
_cell.length_c   1.000
_cell.angle_alpha   90.00
_cell.angle_beta   90.00
_cell.angle_gamma   90.00
#
_symmetry.space_group_name_H-M   'P 1'
#
loop_
_entity.id
_entity.type
_entity.pdbx_description
1 polymer ?
#
loop_
_entity_poly.entity_id
_entity_poly.type
_entity_poly.pdbx_seq_one_letter_code
_entity_poly.pdbx_strand_id
1 'polypeptide(L)'
;MRTATREIAFVVLLSAGVIGETIAQDSSPPASAVPGARPGYLPTEFLRRQAEGARQQALASSKDVSATAWGDAQRKYALTLMILAEREDAEKNLNAALTHVQNAASVQAHDDDLVRWMRNEWARANIIAAFAKTGKMRERLDDAILAYRNVEREESAYMKLGEIRQQIIGFGQAVPGFPTWKTSPQPAPRDSFGWRQFYFDLGSALFDLASMEKSRTILEQAVAAFQKSQNAPPGLFDDDLLKKAEEKASRVKALLDILEVGAQDRGRR
;
A
#
# COMPACT_ATOMS: atom_id res chain seq x y z
N MET A 1 2.50 -32.99 6.63
CA MET A 1 1.42 -32.03 6.31
C MET A 1 1.12 -31.00 7.43
N ARG A 2 2.01 -30.77 8.41
CA ARG A 2 1.80 -29.80 9.52
C ARG A 2 2.78 -28.61 9.55
N THR A 3 3.62 -28.46 8.53
CA THR A 3 4.63 -27.39 8.43
C THR A 3 4.13 -26.13 7.71
N ALA A 4 3.05 -26.22 6.90
CA ALA A 4 2.54 -25.08 6.14
C ALA A 4 1.81 -24.02 6.99
N THR A 5 1.31 -24.38 8.17
CA THR A 5 0.52 -23.46 9.01
C THR A 5 1.37 -22.48 9.83
N ARG A 6 2.68 -22.75 10.01
CA ARG A 6 3.59 -21.87 10.76
C ARG A 6 4.24 -20.76 9.91
N GLU A 7 4.25 -20.89 8.59
CA GLU A 7 4.84 -19.87 7.70
C GLU A 7 3.90 -18.70 7.36
N ILE A 8 2.59 -18.87 7.51
CA ILE A 8 1.60 -17.81 7.22
C ILE A 8 1.66 -16.70 8.30
N ALA A 9 2.04 -17.02 9.53
CA ALA A 9 2.21 -16.05 10.61
C ALA A 9 3.42 -15.10 10.43
N PHE A 10 4.40 -15.47 9.58
CA PHE A 10 5.59 -14.64 9.35
C PHE A 10 5.35 -13.51 8.33
N VAL A 11 4.31 -13.64 7.50
CA VAL A 11 3.91 -12.62 6.49
C VAL A 11 3.18 -11.44 7.13
N VAL A 12 2.57 -11.63 8.31
CA VAL A 12 1.80 -10.64 9.09
C VAL A 12 2.68 -9.59 9.78
N LEU A 13 3.98 -9.85 9.91
CA LEU A 13 4.92 -9.00 10.66
C LEU A 13 5.57 -7.87 9.83
N LEU A 14 5.41 -7.86 8.51
CA LEU A 14 6.31 -7.13 7.60
C LEU A 14 5.67 -5.91 6.91
N SER A 15 4.35 -5.88 6.72
CA SER A 15 3.58 -4.70 6.29
C SER A 15 3.44 -3.66 7.41
N ALA A 16 3.56 -4.07 8.67
CA ALA A 16 3.51 -3.19 9.85
C ALA A 16 4.72 -2.23 9.98
N GLY A 17 5.87 -2.58 9.38
CA GLY A 17 7.11 -1.78 9.50
C GLY A 17 7.04 -0.42 8.83
N VAL A 18 6.44 -0.36 7.62
CA VAL A 18 6.41 0.86 6.78
C VAL A 18 5.13 1.68 6.99
N ILE A 19 4.00 1.04 7.34
CA ILE A 19 2.79 1.77 7.77
C ILE A 19 3.06 2.48 9.12
N GLY A 20 3.90 1.90 9.97
CA GLY A 20 4.45 2.57 11.16
C GLY A 20 5.20 3.88 10.85
N GLU A 21 5.71 4.07 9.63
CA GLU A 21 6.50 5.26 9.24
C GLU A 21 5.66 6.40 8.67
N THR A 22 4.53 6.09 8.01
CA THR A 22 3.50 7.12 7.70
C THR A 22 2.93 7.74 8.98
N ILE A 23 2.98 6.98 10.07
CA ILE A 23 2.59 7.38 11.43
C ILE A 23 3.76 8.09 12.16
N ALA A 24 5.02 7.69 11.92
CA ALA A 24 6.19 8.20 12.63
C ALA A 24 6.71 9.59 12.19
N GLN A 25 6.19 10.16 11.09
CA GLN A 25 6.61 11.49 10.61
C GLN A 25 6.40 12.63 11.64
N ASP A 26 5.57 12.44 12.68
CA ASP A 26 5.31 13.42 13.74
C ASP A 26 5.85 13.02 15.13
N SER A 27 6.47 11.86 15.28
CA SER A 27 6.92 11.38 16.60
C SER A 27 8.02 10.34 16.46
N SER A 28 9.28 10.76 16.64
CA SER A 28 10.38 9.80 16.79
C SER A 28 10.07 8.84 17.95
N PRO A 29 10.23 7.52 17.78
CA PRO A 29 10.13 6.59 18.89
C PRO A 29 11.15 7.00 19.96
N PRO A 30 10.83 6.90 21.27
CA PRO A 30 11.80 7.20 22.31
C PRO A 30 13.04 6.32 22.11
N ALA A 31 14.22 6.93 22.14
CA ALA A 31 15.52 6.31 21.86
C ALA A 31 15.90 5.14 22.80
N SER A 32 15.07 4.84 23.80
CA SER A 32 15.17 3.64 24.62
C SER A 32 14.48 2.46 23.93
N ALA A 33 15.12 1.93 22.89
CA ALA A 33 14.82 0.59 22.41
C ALA A 33 14.94 -0.39 23.59
N VAL A 34 13.85 -1.08 23.91
CA VAL A 34 13.85 -2.17 24.90
C VAL A 34 14.94 -3.16 24.50
N PRO A 35 15.89 -3.51 25.39
CA PRO A 35 16.89 -4.52 25.09
C PRO A 35 16.21 -5.83 24.64
N GLY A 36 16.44 -6.24 23.39
CA GLY A 36 15.82 -7.43 22.79
C GLY A 36 14.67 -7.17 21.80
N ALA A 37 14.27 -5.92 21.56
CA ALA A 37 13.33 -5.60 20.48
C ALA A 37 13.99 -5.85 19.11
N ARG A 38 13.34 -6.64 18.24
CA ARG A 38 13.82 -6.84 16.86
C ARG A 38 13.78 -5.49 16.11
N PRO A 39 14.81 -5.17 15.31
CA PRO A 39 14.79 -3.99 14.44
C PRO A 39 13.49 -3.97 13.61
N GLY A 40 12.79 -2.83 13.57
CA GLY A 40 11.54 -2.65 12.82
C GLY A 40 10.25 -3.09 13.53
N TYR A 41 10.32 -3.60 14.76
CA TYR A 41 9.11 -3.98 15.51
C TYR A 41 8.70 -2.88 16.50
N LEU A 42 7.69 -2.08 16.14
CA LEU A 42 7.05 -1.15 17.09
C LEU A 42 6.31 -1.96 18.17
N PRO A 43 6.41 -1.65 19.48
CA PRO A 43 5.59 -2.30 20.50
C PRO A 43 4.09 -2.07 20.30
N THR A 44 3.22 -3.03 20.66
CA THR A 44 1.76 -2.87 20.53
C THR A 44 1.25 -1.65 21.31
N GLU A 45 1.80 -1.36 22.48
CA GLU A 45 1.48 -0.14 23.24
C GLU A 45 1.89 1.16 22.53
N PHE A 46 2.93 1.14 21.71
CA PHE A 46 3.28 2.29 20.88
C PHE A 46 2.20 2.52 19.82
N LEU A 47 1.75 1.45 19.15
CA LEU A 47 0.69 1.54 18.16
C LEU A 47 -0.65 1.97 18.77
N ARG A 48 -0.99 1.51 19.97
CA ARG A 48 -2.18 1.98 20.69
C ARG A 48 -2.12 3.47 20.98
N ARG A 49 -0.97 3.97 21.43
CA ARG A 49 -0.75 5.42 21.64
C ARG A 49 -0.84 6.22 20.34
N GLN A 50 -0.29 5.71 19.24
CA GLN A 50 -0.42 6.33 17.93
C GLN A 50 -1.87 6.34 17.43
N ALA A 51 -2.60 5.25 17.65
CA ALA A 51 -4.01 5.16 17.30
C ALA A 51 -4.81 6.21 18.07
N GLU A 52 -4.56 6.34 19.38
CA GLU A 52 -5.20 7.37 20.20
C GLU A 52 -4.81 8.78 19.75
N GLY A 53 -3.54 9.04 19.45
CA GLY A 53 -3.11 10.33 18.91
C GLY A 53 -3.81 10.71 17.61
N ALA A 54 -3.85 9.79 16.64
CA ALA A 54 -4.55 10.00 15.37
C ALA A 54 -6.06 10.19 15.56
N ARG A 55 -6.68 9.44 16.48
CA ARG A 55 -8.07 9.62 16.88
C ARG A 55 -8.32 11.02 17.44
N GLN A 56 -7.48 11.48 18.36
CA GLN A 56 -7.61 12.81 18.95
C GLN A 56 -7.45 13.92 17.90
N GLN A 57 -6.50 13.76 16.96
CA GLN A 57 -6.36 14.68 15.82
C GLN A 57 -7.60 14.70 14.93
N ALA A 58 -8.19 13.53 14.65
CA ALA A 58 -9.43 13.41 13.87
C ALA A 58 -10.65 13.99 14.59
N LEU A 59 -10.65 14.02 15.93
CA LEU A 59 -11.69 14.68 16.72
C LEU A 59 -11.48 16.19 16.80
N ALA A 60 -10.23 16.64 16.90
CA ALA A 60 -9.88 18.06 16.99
C ALA A 60 -10.04 18.80 15.65
N SER A 61 -9.74 18.13 14.54
CA SER A 61 -9.96 18.65 13.20
C SER A 61 -11.42 18.39 12.84
N SER A 62 -12.38 19.24 13.16
CA SER A 62 -13.75 18.98 12.67
C SER A 62 -13.78 19.04 11.13
N LYS A 63 -14.68 18.26 10.51
CA LYS A 63 -14.91 18.33 9.05
C LYS A 63 -15.24 19.75 8.59
N ASP A 64 -15.83 20.56 9.46
CA ASP A 64 -16.25 21.93 9.19
C ASP A 64 -15.10 22.94 9.28
N VAL A 65 -14.02 22.63 10.01
CA VAL A 65 -12.84 23.50 10.15
C VAL A 65 -11.83 23.23 9.05
N SER A 66 -11.52 21.95 8.81
CA SER A 66 -10.63 21.54 7.72
C SER A 66 -10.92 20.12 7.29
N ALA A 67 -11.75 19.98 6.24
CA ALA A 67 -12.10 18.71 5.64
C ALA A 67 -10.85 17.89 5.23
N THR A 68 -9.82 18.57 4.72
CA THR A 68 -8.54 17.95 4.36
C THR A 68 -7.80 17.39 5.57
N ALA A 69 -7.56 18.19 6.61
CA ALA A 69 -6.82 17.73 7.79
C ALA A 69 -7.58 16.61 8.53
N TRP A 70 -8.90 16.72 8.59
CA TRP A 70 -9.76 15.67 9.11
C TRP A 70 -9.62 14.38 8.30
N GLY A 71 -9.71 14.43 6.97
CA GLY A 71 -9.55 13.27 6.10
C GLY A 71 -8.19 12.57 6.28
N ASP A 72 -7.10 13.33 6.38
CA ASP A 72 -5.77 12.77 6.63
C ASP A 72 -5.66 12.10 8.01
N ALA A 73 -6.24 12.71 9.05
CA ALA A 73 -6.27 12.12 10.39
C ALA A 73 -7.10 10.82 10.42
N GLN A 74 -8.25 10.79 9.74
CA GLN A 74 -9.09 9.60 9.58
C GLN A 74 -8.34 8.46 8.89
N ARG A 75 -7.64 8.74 7.78
CA ARG A 75 -6.82 7.75 7.07
C ARG A 75 -5.67 7.22 7.93
N LYS A 76 -4.95 8.11 8.63
CA LYS A 76 -3.87 7.70 9.55
C LYS A 76 -4.42 6.79 10.65
N TYR A 77 -5.54 7.16 11.27
CA TYR A 77 -6.17 6.33 12.31
C TYR A 77 -6.61 4.96 11.78
N ALA A 78 -7.19 4.92 10.58
CA ALA A 78 -7.58 3.68 9.90
C ALA A 78 -6.39 2.73 9.70
N LEU A 79 -5.27 3.24 9.20
CA LEU A 79 -4.05 2.45 8.99
C LEU A 79 -3.48 1.93 10.32
N THR A 80 -3.49 2.73 11.38
CA THR A 80 -3.02 2.28 12.70
C THR A 80 -3.91 1.17 13.27
N LEU A 81 -5.24 1.30 13.12
CA LEU A 81 -6.20 0.27 13.52
C LEU A 81 -6.00 -1.03 12.75
N MET A 82 -5.68 -0.95 11.46
CA MET A 82 -5.36 -2.11 10.65
C MET A 82 -4.15 -2.88 11.20
N ILE A 83 -3.04 -2.18 11.48
CA ILE A 83 -1.83 -2.81 12.05
C ILE A 83 -2.13 -3.44 13.41
N LEU A 84 -2.91 -2.75 14.27
CA LEU A 84 -3.33 -3.30 15.55
C LEU A 84 -4.16 -4.57 15.37
N ALA A 85 -5.08 -4.56 14.41
CA ALA A 85 -5.92 -5.71 14.13
C ALA A 85 -5.13 -6.93 13.67
N GLU A 86 -4.14 -6.74 12.79
CA GLU A 86 -3.25 -7.80 12.33
C GLU A 86 -2.46 -8.44 13.48
N ARG A 87 -2.09 -7.64 14.50
CA ARG A 87 -1.32 -8.11 15.66
C ARG A 87 -2.16 -8.76 16.74
N GLU A 88 -3.36 -8.24 16.94
CA GLU A 88 -4.27 -8.68 18.00
C GLU A 88 -5.30 -9.71 17.50
N ASP A 89 -5.26 -10.05 16.21
CA ASP A 89 -6.26 -10.88 15.52
C ASP A 89 -7.69 -10.35 15.75
N ALA A 90 -7.83 -9.02 15.71
CA ALA A 90 -9.02 -8.32 16.15
C ALA A 90 -9.85 -7.81 14.96
N GLU A 91 -10.77 -8.64 14.46
CA GLU A 91 -11.67 -8.29 13.35
C GLU A 91 -12.43 -6.96 13.57
N LYS A 92 -12.81 -6.67 14.82
CA LYS A 92 -13.45 -5.40 15.21
C LYS A 92 -12.61 -4.18 14.82
N ASN A 93 -11.28 -4.26 14.94
CA ASN A 93 -10.37 -3.17 14.59
C ASN A 93 -10.31 -2.95 13.07
N LEU A 94 -10.43 -4.02 12.27
CA LEU A 94 -10.50 -3.89 10.80
C LEU A 94 -11.81 -3.25 10.35
N ASN A 95 -12.95 -3.58 11.00
CA ASN A 95 -14.24 -2.94 10.69
C ASN A 95 -14.18 -1.43 10.98
N ALA A 96 -13.61 -1.06 12.12
CA ALA A 96 -13.37 0.34 12.45
C ALA A 96 -12.45 1.01 11.43
N ALA A 97 -11.33 0.37 11.05
CA ALA A 97 -10.42 0.89 10.04
C ALA A 97 -11.13 1.20 8.72
N LEU A 98 -11.99 0.29 8.24
CA LEU A 98 -12.73 0.46 7.01
C LEU A 98 -13.69 1.66 7.07
N THR A 99 -14.39 1.85 8.18
CA THR A 99 -15.24 3.03 8.41
C THR A 99 -14.42 4.32 8.36
N HIS A 100 -13.24 4.33 9.00
CA HIS A 100 -12.39 5.52 9.05
C HIS A 100 -11.80 5.89 7.68
N VAL A 101 -11.39 4.91 6.86
CA VAL A 101 -10.90 5.21 5.50
C VAL A 101 -12.04 5.65 4.57
N GLN A 102 -13.26 5.12 4.74
CA GLN A 102 -14.45 5.61 4.02
C GLN A 102 -14.79 7.05 4.39
N ASN A 103 -14.69 7.40 5.68
CA ASN A 103 -14.84 8.77 6.14
C ASN A 103 -13.80 9.69 5.49
N ALA A 104 -12.52 9.27 5.44
CA ALA A 104 -11.47 10.00 4.76
C ALA A 104 -11.76 10.22 3.26
N ALA A 105 -12.29 9.20 2.58
CA ALA A 105 -12.69 9.31 1.18
C ALA A 105 -13.90 10.24 0.96
N SER A 106 -14.83 10.33 1.92
CA SER A 106 -16.05 11.15 1.81
C SER A 106 -15.79 12.67 1.73
N VAL A 107 -14.60 13.12 2.10
CA VAL A 107 -14.17 14.52 2.07
C VAL A 107 -13.15 14.82 0.99
N GLN A 108 -12.77 13.79 0.23
CA GLN A 108 -11.70 13.86 -0.75
C GLN A 108 -12.24 13.36 -2.09
N ALA A 109 -12.89 14.26 -2.83
CA ALA A 109 -13.34 13.94 -4.17
C ALA A 109 -12.14 13.66 -5.08
N HIS A 110 -12.33 12.72 -6.01
CA HIS A 110 -11.33 12.33 -7.00
C HIS A 110 -10.77 13.54 -7.76
N ASP A 111 -11.63 14.49 -8.13
CA ASP A 111 -11.28 15.62 -8.99
C ASP A 111 -10.58 16.77 -8.25
N ASP A 112 -10.64 16.80 -6.91
CA ASP A 112 -10.09 17.89 -6.09
C ASP A 112 -8.60 17.66 -5.75
N ASP A 113 -8.21 16.42 -5.47
CA ASP A 113 -6.82 16.04 -5.15
C ASP A 113 -6.61 14.56 -5.44
N LEU A 114 -6.22 14.26 -6.69
CA LEU A 114 -6.03 12.90 -7.16
C LEU A 114 -5.02 12.12 -6.31
N VAL A 115 -3.94 12.76 -5.86
CA VAL A 115 -2.91 12.11 -5.04
C VAL A 115 -3.49 11.68 -3.70
N ARG A 116 -4.27 12.54 -3.05
CA ARG A 116 -4.89 12.19 -1.77
C ARG A 116 -6.00 11.15 -1.95
N TRP A 117 -6.79 11.22 -3.03
CA TRP A 117 -7.75 10.17 -3.37
C TRP A 117 -7.05 8.81 -3.57
N MET A 118 -5.97 8.75 -4.34
CA MET A 118 -5.19 7.52 -4.55
C MET A 118 -4.65 6.96 -3.22
N ARG A 119 -4.22 7.81 -2.27
CA ARG A 119 -3.80 7.37 -0.93
C ARG A 119 -4.94 6.78 -0.10
N ASN A 120 -6.15 7.32 -0.23
CA ASN A 120 -7.34 6.76 0.45
C ASN A 120 -7.71 5.39 -0.13
N GLU A 121 -7.72 5.26 -1.46
CA GLU A 121 -8.00 3.97 -2.12
C GLU A 121 -6.92 2.92 -1.82
N TRP A 122 -5.65 3.33 -1.79
CA TRP A 122 -4.56 2.43 -1.37
C TRP A 122 -4.74 1.98 0.09
N ALA A 123 -5.00 2.90 1.03
CA ALA A 123 -5.26 2.55 2.42
C ALA A 123 -6.46 1.60 2.56
N ARG A 124 -7.52 1.85 1.79
CA ARG A 124 -8.71 0.98 1.72
C ARG A 124 -8.35 -0.41 1.21
N ALA A 125 -7.57 -0.51 0.14
CA ALA A 125 -7.11 -1.78 -0.41
C ALA A 125 -6.30 -2.59 0.63
N ASN A 126 -5.39 -1.93 1.36
CA ASN A 126 -4.62 -2.56 2.44
C ASN A 126 -5.54 -3.11 3.54
N ILE A 127 -6.53 -2.33 4.00
CA ILE A 127 -7.47 -2.75 5.05
C ILE A 127 -8.32 -3.94 4.61
N ILE A 128 -8.80 -3.93 3.36
CA ILE A 128 -9.59 -5.04 2.80
C ILE A 128 -8.71 -6.29 2.67
N ALA A 129 -7.47 -6.16 2.21
CA ALA A 129 -6.53 -7.27 2.13
C ALA A 129 -6.24 -7.88 3.52
N ALA A 130 -6.04 -7.05 4.54
CA ALA A 130 -5.87 -7.50 5.92
C ALA A 130 -7.09 -8.28 6.43
N PHE A 131 -8.30 -7.79 6.13
CA PHE A 131 -9.56 -8.49 6.40
C PHE A 131 -9.66 -9.86 5.75
N ALA A 132 -9.26 -9.96 4.48
CA ALA A 132 -9.32 -11.22 3.78
C ALA A 132 -8.40 -12.28 4.42
N LYS A 133 -7.28 -11.84 5.03
CA LYS A 133 -6.33 -12.71 5.73
C LYS A 133 -6.87 -13.23 7.06
N THR A 134 -7.53 -12.39 7.85
CA THR A 134 -8.08 -12.80 9.17
C THR A 134 -9.28 -13.75 9.02
N GLY A 135 -10.12 -13.54 8.01
CA GLY A 135 -11.32 -14.35 7.78
C GLY A 135 -11.22 -15.43 6.70
N LYS A 136 -10.09 -15.54 5.97
CA LYS A 136 -9.95 -16.33 4.73
C LYS A 136 -11.07 -16.07 3.71
N MET A 137 -11.54 -14.83 3.63
CA MET A 137 -12.65 -14.44 2.77
C MET A 137 -12.09 -14.05 1.39
N ARG A 138 -12.07 -15.02 0.47
CA ARG A 138 -11.58 -14.85 -0.92
C ARG A 138 -12.15 -13.58 -1.59
N GLU A 139 -13.46 -13.39 -1.52
CA GLU A 139 -14.16 -12.27 -2.17
C GLU A 139 -13.56 -10.91 -1.77
N ARG A 140 -13.05 -10.79 -0.54
CA ARG A 140 -12.39 -9.57 -0.08
C ARG A 140 -11.01 -9.36 -0.72
N LEU A 141 -10.28 -10.42 -1.12
CA LEU A 141 -9.03 -10.23 -1.88
C LEU A 141 -9.30 -9.68 -3.27
N ASP A 142 -10.38 -10.10 -3.94
CA ASP A 142 -10.77 -9.56 -5.23
C ASP A 142 -11.12 -8.06 -5.13
N ASP A 143 -11.86 -7.67 -4.09
CA ASP A 143 -12.17 -6.27 -3.79
C ASP A 143 -10.90 -5.43 -3.53
N ALA A 144 -9.94 -5.98 -2.77
CA ALA A 144 -8.67 -5.31 -2.51
C ALA A 144 -7.87 -5.12 -3.81
N ILE A 145 -7.77 -6.16 -4.64
CA ILE A 145 -7.08 -6.11 -5.94
C ILE A 145 -7.73 -5.09 -6.85
N LEU A 146 -9.07 -5.04 -6.92
CA LEU A 146 -9.80 -4.04 -7.70
C LEU A 146 -9.45 -2.61 -7.23
N ALA A 147 -9.40 -2.36 -5.92
CA ALA A 147 -9.02 -1.06 -5.37
C ALA A 147 -7.58 -0.67 -5.76
N TYR A 148 -6.60 -1.59 -5.66
CA TYR A 148 -5.24 -1.34 -6.15
C TYR A 148 -5.23 -1.04 -7.66
N ARG A 149 -5.94 -1.81 -8.49
CA ARG A 149 -5.96 -1.60 -9.94
C ARG A 149 -6.57 -0.26 -10.34
N ASN A 150 -7.51 0.26 -9.56
CA ASN A 150 -8.04 1.62 -9.77
C ASN A 150 -6.96 2.68 -9.53
N VAL A 151 -6.17 2.55 -8.45
CA VAL A 151 -5.05 3.46 -8.18
C VAL A 151 -3.99 3.39 -9.29
N GLU A 152 -3.63 2.18 -9.75
CA GLU A 152 -2.66 1.99 -10.83
C GLU A 152 -3.12 2.62 -12.17
N ARG A 153 -4.43 2.56 -12.45
CA ARG A 153 -5.02 3.18 -13.64
C ARG A 153 -4.91 4.71 -13.59
N GLU A 154 -5.23 5.30 -12.44
CA GLU A 154 -5.14 6.74 -12.25
C GLU A 154 -3.68 7.23 -12.23
N GLU A 155 -2.72 6.46 -11.68
CA GLU A 155 -1.29 6.77 -11.85
C GLU A 155 -0.94 6.88 -13.32
N SER A 156 -1.29 5.87 -14.10
CA SER A 156 -0.90 5.78 -15.51
C SER A 156 -1.45 6.97 -16.30
N ALA A 157 -2.68 7.38 -16.01
CA ALA A 157 -3.30 8.58 -16.58
C ALA A 157 -2.57 9.85 -16.14
N TYR A 158 -2.28 9.99 -14.84
CA TYR A 158 -1.58 11.13 -14.26
C TYR A 158 -0.17 11.33 -14.85
N MET A 159 0.60 10.24 -14.96
CA MET A 159 1.94 10.25 -15.52
C MET A 159 1.93 10.67 -16.99
N LYS A 160 1.00 10.13 -17.79
CA LYS A 160 0.85 10.49 -19.20
C LYS A 160 0.49 11.97 -19.38
N LEU A 161 -0.36 12.51 -18.53
CA LEU A 161 -0.67 13.95 -18.52
C LEU A 161 0.57 14.80 -18.18
N GLY A 162 1.40 14.33 -17.24
CA GLY A 162 2.67 14.94 -16.91
C GLY A 162 3.65 14.98 -18.09
N GLU A 163 3.77 13.88 -18.83
CA GLU A 163 4.62 13.78 -20.04
C GLU A 163 4.16 14.73 -21.15
N ILE A 164 2.86 14.73 -21.46
CA ILE A 164 2.26 15.64 -22.45
C ILE A 164 2.52 17.09 -22.06
N ARG A 165 2.40 17.42 -20.78
CA ARG A 165 2.72 18.75 -20.25
C ARG A 165 4.19 19.11 -20.47
N GLN A 166 5.13 18.23 -20.13
CA GLN A 166 6.55 18.49 -20.37
C GLN A 166 6.88 18.71 -21.85
N GLN A 167 6.24 17.94 -22.75
CA GLN A 167 6.35 18.17 -24.19
C GLN A 167 5.84 19.56 -24.57
N ILE A 168 4.68 19.99 -24.06
CA ILE A 168 4.14 21.34 -24.28
C ILE A 168 5.09 22.44 -23.73
N ILE A 169 5.78 22.24 -22.60
CA ILE A 169 6.76 23.21 -22.05
C ILE A 169 7.85 23.35 -23.10
N GLY A 170 8.40 22.22 -23.54
CA GLY A 170 9.50 22.18 -24.49
C GLY A 170 9.15 22.88 -25.81
N PHE A 171 7.94 22.64 -26.33
CA PHE A 171 7.46 23.34 -27.53
C PHE A 171 7.28 24.85 -27.30
N GLY A 172 6.67 25.24 -26.18
CA GLY A 172 6.45 26.64 -25.85
C GLY A 172 7.74 27.44 -25.66
N GLN A 173 8.78 26.83 -25.09
CA GLN A 173 10.10 27.46 -24.96
C GLN A 173 10.81 27.66 -26.30
N ALA A 174 10.49 26.86 -27.32
CA ALA A 174 11.06 26.97 -28.65
C ALA A 174 10.39 28.06 -29.53
N VAL A 175 9.25 28.61 -29.09
CA VAL A 175 8.48 29.60 -29.86
C VAL A 175 8.57 30.99 -29.21
N PRO A 176 9.22 31.98 -29.85
CA PRO A 176 9.24 33.35 -29.36
C PRO A 176 7.81 33.90 -29.18
N GLY A 177 7.49 34.38 -27.98
CA GLY A 177 6.17 34.94 -27.65
C GLY A 177 5.14 33.95 -27.10
N PHE A 178 5.49 32.67 -26.89
CA PHE A 178 4.59 31.72 -26.25
C PHE A 178 4.36 32.08 -24.76
N PRO A 179 3.10 32.04 -24.26
CA PRO A 179 2.84 32.36 -22.87
C PRO A 179 3.57 31.39 -21.93
N THR A 180 4.37 31.93 -21.00
CA THR A 180 4.98 31.11 -19.95
C THR A 180 3.88 30.68 -19.00
N TRP A 181 3.44 29.43 -19.11
CA TRP A 181 2.45 28.82 -18.25
C TRP A 181 3.07 28.53 -16.87
N LYS A 182 3.15 29.58 -16.06
CA LYS A 182 3.82 29.57 -14.74
C LYS A 182 2.94 29.07 -13.59
N THR A 183 1.69 28.65 -13.81
CA THR A 183 0.71 28.56 -12.71
C THR A 183 -0.06 27.25 -12.57
N SER A 184 0.22 26.20 -13.36
CA SER A 184 -0.33 24.87 -13.04
C SER A 184 0.59 24.16 -12.04
N PRO A 185 0.04 23.54 -10.97
CA PRO A 185 0.81 22.69 -10.07
C PRO A 185 1.55 21.64 -10.90
N GLN A 186 2.88 21.60 -10.75
CA GLN A 186 3.69 20.53 -11.34
C GLN A 186 3.15 19.20 -10.82
N PRO A 187 3.03 18.14 -11.65
CA PRO A 187 2.68 16.84 -11.13
C PRO A 187 3.66 16.50 -10.01
N ALA A 188 3.13 16.07 -8.86
CA ALA A 188 3.94 15.79 -7.69
C ALA A 188 5.10 14.86 -8.09
N PRO A 189 6.31 15.08 -7.55
CA PRO A 189 7.44 14.20 -7.79
C PRO A 189 7.02 12.73 -7.64
N ARG A 190 7.45 11.89 -8.59
CA ARG A 190 7.04 10.48 -8.70
C ARG A 190 7.36 9.69 -7.40
N ASP A 191 8.32 10.15 -6.62
CA ASP A 191 8.74 9.58 -5.32
C ASP A 191 7.77 9.90 -4.15
N SER A 192 6.89 10.91 -4.27
CA SER A 192 6.05 11.39 -3.16
C SER A 192 4.86 10.49 -2.80
N PHE A 193 4.50 9.53 -3.67
CA PHE A 193 3.37 8.64 -3.44
C PHE A 193 3.74 7.37 -2.67
N GLY A 194 4.99 6.90 -2.76
CA GLY A 194 5.39 5.59 -2.22
C GLY A 194 5.05 4.41 -3.15
N TRP A 195 5.21 4.58 -4.47
CA TRP A 195 4.91 3.55 -5.48
C TRP A 195 5.56 2.19 -5.21
N ARG A 196 6.79 2.18 -4.68
CA ARG A 196 7.47 0.93 -4.33
C ARG A 196 6.64 0.10 -3.36
N GLN A 197 6.16 0.71 -2.28
CA GLN A 197 5.32 0.04 -1.28
C GLN A 197 3.96 -0.36 -1.86
N PHE A 198 3.32 0.54 -2.61
CA PHE A 198 2.06 0.23 -3.28
C PHE A 198 2.14 -1.04 -4.13
N TYR A 199 3.17 -1.15 -4.98
CA TYR A 199 3.36 -2.32 -5.84
C TYR A 199 3.74 -3.58 -5.05
N PHE A 200 4.45 -3.44 -3.91
CA PHE A 200 4.72 -4.54 -3.00
C PHE A 200 3.44 -5.08 -2.34
N ASP A 201 2.56 -4.19 -1.89
CA ASP A 201 1.28 -4.53 -1.26
C ASP A 201 0.35 -5.23 -2.26
N LEU A 202 0.24 -4.70 -3.48
CA LEU A 202 -0.50 -5.33 -4.59
C LEU A 202 0.06 -6.72 -4.92
N GLY A 203 1.39 -6.85 -5.04
CA GLY A 203 2.04 -8.14 -5.30
C GLY A 203 1.77 -9.16 -4.20
N SER A 204 1.73 -8.71 -2.94
CA SER A 204 1.40 -9.56 -1.80
C SER A 204 -0.06 -10.02 -1.82
N ALA A 205 -1.01 -9.14 -2.12
CA ALA A 205 -2.43 -9.50 -2.25
C ALA A 205 -2.67 -10.50 -3.39
N LEU A 206 -2.04 -10.28 -4.55
CA LEU A 206 -2.07 -11.20 -5.69
C LEU A 206 -1.48 -12.56 -5.33
N PHE A 207 -0.33 -12.59 -4.63
CA PHE A 207 0.29 -13.84 -4.20
C PHE A 207 -0.62 -14.64 -3.25
N ASP A 208 -1.25 -13.97 -2.30
CA ASP A 208 -2.18 -14.60 -1.35
C ASP A 208 -3.39 -15.19 -2.11
N LEU A 209 -4.00 -14.45 -3.03
CA LEU A 209 -5.10 -14.94 -3.86
C LEU A 209 -4.67 -16.13 -4.73
N ALA A 210 -3.51 -16.02 -5.40
CA ALA A 210 -2.98 -17.08 -6.24
C ALA A 210 -2.72 -18.37 -5.45
N SER A 211 -2.29 -18.24 -4.19
CA SER A 211 -2.08 -19.37 -3.29
C SER A 211 -3.41 -20.05 -2.91
N MET A 212 -4.47 -19.27 -2.71
CA MET A 212 -5.82 -19.80 -2.44
C MET A 212 -6.40 -20.53 -3.65
N GLU A 213 -6.25 -19.94 -4.84
CA GLU A 213 -6.81 -20.50 -6.08
C GLU A 213 -5.92 -21.54 -6.76
N LYS A 214 -4.64 -21.63 -6.35
CA LYS A 214 -3.60 -22.38 -7.05
C LYS A 214 -3.47 -21.93 -8.51
N SER A 215 -3.62 -20.63 -8.75
CA SER A 215 -3.70 -20.05 -10.09
C SER A 215 -2.34 -19.54 -10.58
N ARG A 216 -1.83 -20.16 -11.66
CA ARG A 216 -0.59 -19.73 -12.33
C ARG A 216 -0.68 -18.29 -12.82
N THR A 217 -1.78 -17.92 -13.46
CA THR A 217 -1.98 -16.58 -14.03
C THR A 217 -1.93 -15.50 -12.95
N ILE A 218 -2.45 -15.76 -11.75
CA ILE A 218 -2.40 -14.78 -10.66
C ILE A 218 -0.98 -14.72 -10.04
N LEU A 219 -0.26 -15.85 -9.97
CA LEU A 219 1.16 -15.84 -9.57
C LEU A 219 2.02 -14.99 -10.52
N GLU A 220 1.79 -15.08 -11.84
CA GLU A 220 2.49 -14.26 -12.83
C GLU A 220 2.20 -12.76 -12.64
N GLN A 221 0.94 -12.40 -12.33
CA GLN A 221 0.60 -11.02 -11.97
C GLN A 221 1.30 -10.56 -10.68
N ALA A 222 1.43 -11.43 -9.68
CA ALA A 222 2.15 -11.12 -8.45
C ALA A 222 3.64 -10.84 -8.73
N VAL A 223 4.29 -11.64 -9.57
CA VAL A 223 5.69 -11.39 -10.01
C VAL A 223 5.81 -10.03 -10.69
N ALA A 224 4.90 -9.72 -11.62
CA ALA A 224 4.92 -8.45 -12.32
C ALA A 224 4.77 -7.26 -11.35
N ALA A 225 3.90 -7.36 -10.36
CA ALA A 225 3.75 -6.33 -9.32
C ALA A 225 5.03 -6.17 -8.47
N PHE A 226 5.65 -7.27 -8.02
CA PHE A 226 6.93 -7.18 -7.29
C PHE A 226 8.07 -6.59 -8.14
N GLN A 227 8.11 -6.88 -9.44
CA GLN A 227 9.08 -6.26 -10.35
C GLN A 227 8.81 -4.76 -10.54
N LYS A 228 7.54 -4.33 -10.60
CA LYS A 228 7.20 -2.91 -10.61
C LYS A 228 7.63 -2.21 -9.32
N SER A 229 7.51 -2.88 -8.17
CA SER A 229 8.02 -2.39 -6.89
C SER A 229 9.54 -2.13 -6.97
N GLN A 230 10.32 -3.09 -7.45
CA GLN A 230 11.79 -2.96 -7.60
C GLN A 230 12.19 -1.78 -8.50
N ASN A 231 11.44 -1.57 -9.60
CA ASN A 231 11.72 -0.52 -10.58
C ASN A 231 11.11 0.84 -10.22
N ALA A 232 10.28 0.92 -9.17
CA ALA A 232 9.69 2.16 -8.74
C ALA A 232 10.78 3.08 -8.16
N PRO A 233 10.67 4.42 -8.34
CA PRO A 233 11.61 5.37 -7.75
C PRO A 233 11.77 5.11 -6.26
N PRO A 234 13.01 5.17 -5.74
CA PRO A 234 13.22 5.01 -4.32
C PRO A 234 12.48 6.12 -3.56
N GLY A 235 11.63 5.71 -2.63
CA GLY A 235 11.15 6.57 -1.56
C GLY A 235 12.28 6.85 -0.55
N LEU A 236 11.95 7.63 0.48
CA LEU A 236 12.93 8.13 1.42
C LEU A 236 13.68 7.04 2.24
N PHE A 237 13.19 5.79 2.32
CA PHE A 237 13.77 4.74 3.21
C PHE A 237 13.54 3.30 2.70
N ASP A 238 14.21 2.91 1.61
CA ASP A 238 13.62 1.95 0.66
C ASP A 238 14.43 0.66 0.37
N ASP A 239 15.58 0.47 1.04
CA ASP A 239 16.51 -0.64 0.76
C ASP A 239 16.02 -2.00 1.30
N ASP A 240 15.40 -2.01 2.49
CA ASP A 240 14.84 -3.23 3.08
C ASP A 240 13.61 -3.72 2.30
N LEU A 241 12.77 -2.79 1.84
CA LEU A 241 11.61 -3.09 1.01
C LEU A 241 12.02 -3.64 -0.36
N LEU A 242 13.08 -3.08 -0.96
CA LEU A 242 13.64 -3.59 -2.21
C LEU A 242 14.08 -5.06 -2.06
N LYS A 243 14.89 -5.34 -1.03
CA LYS A 243 15.35 -6.71 -0.74
C LYS A 243 14.19 -7.68 -0.53
N LYS A 244 13.14 -7.25 0.17
CA LYS A 244 11.93 -8.05 0.39
C LYS A 244 11.17 -8.31 -0.92
N ALA A 245 11.03 -7.30 -1.77
CA ALA A 245 10.38 -7.44 -3.07
C ALA A 245 11.15 -8.44 -3.96
N GLU A 246 12.49 -8.41 -3.94
CA GLU A 246 13.36 -9.35 -4.64
C GLU A 246 13.19 -10.79 -4.12
N GLU A 247 13.23 -10.98 -2.80
CA GLU A 247 13.03 -12.28 -2.17
C GLU A 247 11.66 -12.87 -2.53
N LYS A 248 10.60 -12.06 -2.42
CA LYS A 248 9.24 -12.47 -2.77
C LYS A 248 9.13 -12.82 -4.25
N ALA A 249 9.60 -11.97 -5.15
CA ALA A 249 9.59 -12.25 -6.59
C ALA A 249 10.31 -13.56 -6.92
N SER A 250 11.47 -13.80 -6.29
CA SER A 250 12.25 -15.03 -6.48
C SER A 250 11.49 -16.27 -6.01
N ARG A 251 10.83 -16.19 -4.84
CA ARG A 251 10.02 -17.28 -4.30
C ARG A 251 8.82 -17.60 -5.19
N VAL A 252 8.14 -16.58 -5.73
CA VAL A 252 7.00 -16.79 -6.64
C VAL A 252 7.46 -17.44 -7.95
N LYS A 253 8.60 -17.00 -8.51
CA LYS A 253 9.18 -17.63 -9.72
C LYS A 253 9.51 -19.11 -9.50
N ALA A 254 10.14 -19.45 -8.37
CA ALA A 254 10.42 -20.85 -8.05
C ALA A 254 9.14 -21.71 -7.96
N LEU A 255 8.03 -21.16 -7.45
CA LEU A 255 6.74 -21.86 -7.43
C LEU A 255 6.17 -22.08 -8.83
N LEU A 256 6.32 -21.09 -9.73
CA LEU A 256 5.92 -21.22 -11.13
C LEU A 256 6.69 -22.32 -11.84
N ASP A 257 8.00 -22.40 -11.63
CA ASP A 257 8.86 -23.44 -12.23
C ASP A 257 8.43 -24.84 -11.79
N ILE A 258 8.13 -25.02 -10.49
CA ILE A 258 7.62 -26.30 -9.96
C ILE A 258 6.28 -26.69 -10.61
N LEU A 259 5.38 -25.73 -10.81
CA LEU A 259 4.09 -25.96 -11.46
C LEU A 259 4.26 -26.34 -12.94
N GLU A 260 5.26 -25.80 -13.61
CA GLU A 260 5.57 -26.09 -15.01
C GLU A 260 6.10 -27.52 -15.21
N VAL A 261 7.06 -27.94 -14.38
CA VAL A 261 7.57 -29.33 -14.39
C VAL A 261 6.44 -30.32 -14.14
N GLY A 262 5.58 -30.04 -13.15
CA GLY A 262 4.43 -30.90 -12.85
C GLY A 262 3.34 -30.91 -13.95
N ALA A 263 3.25 -29.89 -14.80
CA ALA A 263 2.35 -29.88 -15.95
C ALA A 263 2.91 -30.74 -17.11
N GLN A 264 4.21 -30.66 -17.37
CA GLN A 264 4.87 -31.44 -18.43
C GLN A 264 4.82 -32.95 -18.17
N ASP A 265 5.00 -33.37 -16.91
CA ASP A 265 4.92 -34.79 -16.53
C ASP A 265 3.51 -35.38 -16.66
N ARG A 266 2.47 -34.57 -16.52
CA ARG A 266 1.07 -35.00 -16.70
C ARG A 266 0.68 -35.14 -18.18
N GLY A 267 1.32 -34.41 -19.08
CA GLY A 267 1.09 -34.54 -20.52
C GLY A 267 1.79 -35.74 -21.17
N ARG A 268 2.70 -36.41 -20.45
CA ARG A 268 3.46 -37.59 -20.94
C ARG A 268 2.88 -38.94 -20.48
N ARG A 269 1.85 -38.94 -19.63
CA ARG A 269 1.15 -40.15 -19.16
C ARG A 269 -0.18 -40.28 -19.88
#